data_AF-A0A383B3Z2-F1
#
_entry.id   AF-A0A383B3Z2-F1
#
_cell.length_a   1.000
_cell.length_b   1.000
_cell.length_c   1.000
_cell.angle_alpha   90.00
_cell.angle_beta   90.00
_cell.angle_gamma   90.00
#
_symmetry.space_group_name_H-M   'P 1'
#
loop_
_entity.id
_entity.type
_entity.pdbx_description
1 polymer ?
#
loop_
_entity_poly.entity_id
_entity_poly.type
_entity_poly.pdbx_seq_one_letter_code
_entity_poly.pdbx_strand_id
1 'polypeptide(L)'
;MHTSPLVQPGSGDGGGMTVYVREIVCSLARAGGQATVFTRRTDDRTPEVVEVEPGFRVVQVDAGRHDLPKERLPEVVDEFADRTSSHLVDDDFDGLLANYWLSGQAGHRLKHELDLPLITVFHTLARVKAETGDFEPQRRMD
;
A
#
# COMPACT_ATOMS: atom_id res chain seq x y z
N MET A 1 -0.09 2.14 -0.82
CA MET A 1 0.33 3.33 -1.60
C MET A 1 0.94 3.03 -2.99
N HIS A 2 1.56 1.87 -3.26
CA HIS A 2 2.22 1.62 -4.55
C HIS A 2 1.26 1.15 -5.66
N THR A 3 1.22 -0.15 -5.96
CA THR A 3 0.29 -0.75 -6.94
C THR A 3 -0.87 -1.40 -6.21
N SER A 4 -2.10 -1.19 -6.68
CA SER A 4 -3.29 -1.85 -6.15
C SER A 4 -3.19 -3.39 -6.29
N PRO A 5 -3.60 -4.19 -5.27
CA PRO A 5 -3.66 -5.66 -5.35
C PRO A 5 -4.68 -6.17 -6.38
N LEU A 6 -5.54 -5.28 -6.90
CA LEU A 6 -6.55 -5.60 -7.92
C LEU A 6 -5.98 -5.58 -9.35
N VAL A 7 -4.77 -5.05 -9.55
CA VAL A 7 -4.13 -5.02 -10.86
C VAL A 7 -3.79 -6.45 -11.29
N GLN A 8 -4.18 -6.82 -12.51
CA GLN A 8 -3.92 -8.15 -13.05
C GLN A 8 -2.40 -8.41 -13.10
N PRO A 9 -1.92 -9.54 -12.54
CA PRO A 9 -0.52 -9.91 -12.62
C PRO A 9 -0.03 -10.01 -14.07
N GLY A 10 1.16 -9.48 -14.34
CA GLY A 10 1.75 -9.47 -15.69
C GLY A 10 1.24 -8.36 -16.61
N SER A 11 0.34 -7.49 -16.13
CA SER A 11 -0.10 -6.28 -16.83
C SER A 11 0.46 -5.02 -16.16
N GLY A 12 1.03 -4.10 -16.93
CA GLY A 12 1.54 -2.81 -16.45
C GLY A 12 2.41 -2.93 -15.19
N ASP A 13 1.91 -2.42 -14.07
CA ASP A 13 2.59 -2.38 -12.77
C ASP A 13 2.27 -3.56 -11.85
N GLY A 14 1.46 -4.53 -12.31
CA GLY A 14 1.07 -5.73 -11.59
C GLY A 14 2.22 -6.73 -11.50
N GLY A 15 3.09 -6.55 -10.50
CA GLY A 15 4.26 -7.39 -10.23
C GLY A 15 4.08 -8.38 -9.07
N GLY A 16 5.19 -8.98 -8.63
CA GLY A 16 5.20 -9.98 -7.55
C GLY A 16 4.64 -9.47 -6.21
N MET A 17 4.82 -8.17 -5.90
CA MET A 17 4.24 -7.56 -4.71
C MET A 17 2.70 -7.53 -4.73
N THR A 18 2.10 -7.24 -5.89
CA THR A 18 0.64 -7.23 -6.07
C THR A 18 0.05 -8.60 -5.76
N VAL A 19 0.69 -9.65 -6.29
CA VAL A 19 0.32 -11.05 -6.02
C VAL A 19 0.52 -11.37 -4.53
N TYR A 20 1.68 -11.03 -3.96
CA TYR A 20 1.96 -11.27 -2.54
C TYR A 20 0.88 -10.67 -1.63
N VAL A 21 0.57 -9.39 -1.81
CA VAL A 21 -0.41 -8.68 -0.97
C VAL A 21 -1.79 -9.32 -1.10
N ARG A 22 -2.20 -9.67 -2.32
CA ARG A 22 -3.48 -10.35 -2.53
C ARG A 22 -3.51 -11.69 -1.81
N GLU A 23 -2.52 -12.56 -2.03
CA GLU A 23 -2.53 -13.92 -1.51
C GLU A 23 -2.39 -13.98 0.02
N ILE A 24 -1.59 -13.09 0.64
CA ILE A 24 -1.48 -13.05 2.11
C ILE A 24 -2.79 -12.60 2.77
N VAL A 25 -3.46 -11.60 2.18
CA VAL A 25 -4.71 -11.06 2.72
C VAL A 25 -5.87 -12.04 2.50
N CYS A 26 -5.97 -12.66 1.32
CA CYS A 26 -6.93 -13.74 1.07
C CYS A 26 -6.75 -14.90 2.07
N SER A 27 -5.49 -15.28 2.36
CA SER A 27 -5.19 -16.36 3.31
C SER A 27 -5.60 -15.98 4.74
N LEU A 28 -5.36 -14.73 5.15
CA LEU A 28 -5.81 -14.21 6.45
C LEU A 28 -7.34 -14.22 6.57
N ALA A 29 -8.04 -13.75 5.55
CA ALA A 29 -9.51 -13.75 5.52
C ALA A 29 -10.09 -15.17 5.64
N ARG A 30 -9.52 -16.13 4.91
CA ARG A 30 -9.91 -17.55 4.98
C ARG A 30 -9.60 -18.22 6.32
N ALA A 31 -8.63 -17.69 7.06
CA ALA A 31 -8.35 -18.11 8.44
C ALA A 31 -9.30 -17.47 9.46
N GLY A 32 -10.27 -16.65 9.03
CA GLY A 32 -11.24 -15.97 9.89
C GLY A 32 -10.83 -14.56 10.30
N GLY A 33 -9.72 -14.04 9.80
CA GLY A 33 -9.30 -12.66 10.02
C GLY A 33 -10.08 -11.66 9.16
N GLN A 34 -9.90 -10.38 9.46
CA GLN A 34 -10.41 -9.28 8.65
C GLN A 34 -9.26 -8.38 8.21
N ALA A 35 -9.33 -7.89 6.98
CA ALA A 35 -8.29 -7.05 6.42
C ALA A 35 -8.85 -6.04 5.41
N THR A 36 -8.38 -4.81 5.56
CA THR A 36 -8.62 -3.72 4.60
C THR A 36 -7.30 -3.33 3.97
N VAL A 37 -7.19 -3.41 2.64
CA VAL A 37 -6.02 -2.94 1.92
C VAL A 37 -6.26 -1.54 1.39
N PHE A 38 -5.51 -0.57 1.90
CA PHE A 38 -5.52 0.80 1.40
C PHE A 38 -4.49 0.97 0.27
N THR A 39 -4.97 1.42 -0.89
CA THR A 39 -4.13 1.72 -2.05
C THR A 39 -4.47 3.09 -2.62
N ARG A 40 -3.50 3.73 -3.29
CA ARG A 40 -3.76 5.03 -3.91
C ARG A 40 -4.70 4.84 -5.11
N ARG A 41 -5.70 5.70 -5.24
CA ARG A 41 -6.57 5.74 -6.42
C ARG A 41 -5.78 6.22 -7.64
N THR A 42 -5.96 5.53 -8.77
CA THR A 42 -5.28 5.85 -10.05
C THR A 42 -6.25 6.16 -11.19
N ASP A 43 -7.55 6.04 -10.96
CA ASP A 43 -8.60 6.35 -11.94
C ASP A 43 -9.97 6.54 -11.25
N ASP A 44 -10.88 7.21 -11.95
CA ASP A 44 -12.24 7.51 -11.48
C ASP A 44 -13.25 6.36 -11.68
N ARG A 45 -12.86 5.27 -12.35
CA ARG A 45 -13.78 4.18 -12.72
C ARG A 45 -13.79 3.07 -11.69
N THR A 46 -12.67 2.86 -11.01
CA THR A 46 -12.57 1.89 -9.92
C THR A 46 -13.39 2.39 -8.72
N PRO A 47 -14.35 1.60 -8.20
CA PRO A 47 -15.10 1.96 -7.00
C PRO A 47 -14.16 2.27 -5.81
N GLU A 48 -14.59 3.17 -4.93
CA GLU A 48 -13.82 3.50 -3.71
C GLU A 48 -13.55 2.26 -2.86
N VAL A 49 -14.58 1.44 -2.63
CA VAL A 49 -14.45 0.19 -1.89
C VAL A 49 -14.77 -0.96 -2.83
N VAL A 50 -13.87 -1.95 -2.86
CA VAL A 50 -14.06 -3.20 -3.59
C VAL A 50 -13.97 -4.35 -2.59
N GLU A 51 -15.10 -5.01 -2.36
CA GLU A 51 -15.16 -6.29 -1.63
C GLU A 51 -14.57 -7.38 -2.51
N VAL A 52 -13.47 -8.00 -2.06
CA VAL A 52 -12.76 -9.03 -2.83
C VAL A 52 -13.28 -10.41 -2.47
N GLU A 53 -13.36 -10.70 -1.17
CA GLU A 53 -14.00 -11.89 -0.60
C GLU A 53 -14.39 -11.59 0.87
N PRO A 54 -15.22 -12.42 1.53
CA PRO A 54 -15.60 -12.17 2.93
C PRO A 54 -14.39 -11.97 3.84
N GLY A 55 -14.34 -10.84 4.55
CA GLY A 55 -13.21 -10.46 5.41
C GLY A 55 -12.06 -9.76 4.69
N PHE A 56 -12.14 -9.53 3.37
CA PHE A 56 -11.14 -8.80 2.60
C PHE A 56 -11.77 -7.78 1.65
N ARG A 57 -11.51 -6.50 1.95
CA ARG A 57 -11.82 -5.36 1.06
C ARG A 57 -10.58 -4.56 0.67
N VAL A 58 -10.67 -3.87 -0.45
CA VAL A 58 -9.67 -2.90 -0.92
C VAL A 58 -10.32 -1.52 -0.96
N VAL A 59 -9.66 -0.53 -0.35
CA VAL A 59 -10.10 0.88 -0.34
C VAL A 59 -9.14 1.71 -1.20
N GLN A 60 -9.71 2.42 -2.17
CA GLN A 60 -9.03 3.37 -3.05
C GLN A 60 -8.99 4.73 -2.37
N VAL A 61 -7.81 5.15 -1.94
CA VAL A 61 -7.57 6.41 -1.22
C VAL A 61 -7.14 7.48 -2.22
N ASP A 62 -7.87 8.59 -2.23
CA ASP A 62 -7.54 9.78 -3.02
C ASP A 62 -6.33 10.50 -2.41
N ALA A 63 -5.22 10.51 -3.14
CA ALA A 63 -4.02 11.26 -2.77
C ALA A 63 -3.25 11.67 -4.04
N GLY A 64 -3.14 12.98 -4.26
CA GLY A 64 -2.68 13.55 -5.50
C GLY A 64 -3.54 13.24 -6.73
N ARG A 65 -3.05 13.64 -7.90
CA ARG A 65 -3.73 13.38 -9.18
C ARG A 65 -3.71 11.89 -9.55
N HIS A 66 -4.75 11.39 -10.20
CA HIS A 66 -4.83 9.99 -10.65
C HIS A 66 -3.65 9.58 -11.54
N ASP A 67 -3.21 10.45 -12.43
CA ASP A 67 -2.11 10.27 -13.37
C ASP A 67 -0.70 10.58 -12.80
N LEU A 68 -0.57 10.78 -11.49
CA LEU A 68 0.69 11.14 -10.86
C LEU A 68 1.79 10.09 -11.18
N PRO A 69 2.93 10.50 -11.78
CA PRO A 69 4.02 9.58 -12.07
C PRO A 69 4.55 8.93 -10.78
N LYS A 70 5.04 7.68 -10.89
CA LYS A 70 5.58 6.93 -9.74
C LYS A 70 6.67 7.69 -9.02
N GLU A 71 7.45 8.46 -9.78
CA GLU A 71 8.53 9.26 -9.28
C GLU A 71 8.04 10.46 -8.46
N ARG A 72 6.77 10.82 -8.51
CA ARG A 72 6.22 11.92 -7.72
C ARG A 72 5.39 11.42 -6.54
N LEU A 73 5.16 10.10 -6.43
CA LEU A 73 4.45 9.49 -5.30
C LEU A 73 4.98 9.92 -3.92
N PRO A 74 6.29 10.10 -3.67
CA PRO A 74 6.75 10.56 -2.36
C PRO A 74 6.12 11.87 -1.87
N GLU A 75 5.64 12.71 -2.78
CA GLU A 75 5.07 14.03 -2.46
C GLU A 75 3.65 13.95 -1.88
N VAL A 76 3.00 12.80 -2.01
CA VAL A 76 1.61 12.59 -1.57
C VAL A 76 1.50 11.53 -0.48
N VAL A 77 2.63 11.15 0.14
CA VAL A 77 2.65 10.19 1.26
C VAL A 77 1.85 10.72 2.44
N ASP A 78 2.02 11.99 2.79
CA ASP A 78 1.33 12.60 3.92
C ASP A 78 -0.18 12.72 3.66
N GLU A 79 -0.57 13.16 2.46
CA GLU A 79 -1.98 13.21 2.06
C GLU A 79 -2.61 11.80 2.08
N PHE A 80 -1.88 10.79 1.57
CA PHE A 80 -2.34 9.41 1.63
C PHE A 80 -2.51 8.92 3.08
N ALA A 81 -1.59 9.29 3.98
CA ALA A 81 -1.66 8.94 5.39
C ALA A 81 -2.87 9.61 6.06
N ASP A 82 -3.09 10.92 5.87
CA ASP A 82 -4.23 11.66 6.43
C ASP A 82 -5.58 11.02 6.06
N ARG A 83 -5.72 10.68 4.77
CA ARG A 83 -6.94 10.08 4.23
C ARG A 83 -7.11 8.65 4.71
N THR A 84 -6.03 7.87 4.78
CA THR A 84 -6.08 6.52 5.35
C THR A 84 -6.46 6.57 6.83
N SER A 85 -5.90 7.50 7.61
CA SER A 85 -6.21 7.71 9.03
C SER A 85 -7.72 7.93 9.22
N SER A 86 -8.34 8.71 8.33
CA SER A 86 -9.78 8.97 8.35
C SER A 86 -10.65 7.71 8.18
N HIS A 87 -10.13 6.66 7.53
CA HIS A 87 -10.81 5.36 7.46
C HIS A 87 -10.50 4.44 8.65
N LEU A 88 -9.36 4.65 9.30
CA LEU A 88 -8.91 3.82 10.43
C LEU A 88 -9.55 4.23 11.75
N VAL A 89 -10.00 5.48 11.89
CA VAL A 89 -10.63 5.98 13.13
C VAL A 89 -12.04 5.43 13.35
N ASP A 90 -12.71 4.99 12.29
CA ASP A 90 -14.10 4.51 12.33
C ASP A 90 -14.20 2.99 12.59
N ASP A 91 -13.08 2.28 12.55
CA ASP A 91 -13.00 0.82 12.63
C ASP A 91 -11.91 0.39 13.65
N ASP A 92 -12.17 -0.67 14.41
CA ASP A 92 -11.17 -1.23 15.33
C ASP A 92 -10.16 -2.09 14.55
N PHE A 93 -8.94 -1.57 14.36
CA PHE A 93 -7.82 -2.31 13.76
C PHE A 93 -6.80 -2.74 14.81
N ASP A 94 -6.30 -3.97 14.71
CA ASP A 94 -5.27 -4.50 15.63
C ASP A 94 -3.83 -4.10 15.25
N GLY A 95 -3.62 -3.60 14.02
CA GLY A 95 -2.29 -3.30 13.53
C GLY A 95 -2.20 -2.95 12.04
N LEU A 96 -1.01 -2.53 11.64
CA LEU A 96 -0.70 -2.07 10.29
C LEU A 96 0.32 -2.99 9.62
N LEU A 97 0.04 -3.39 8.37
CA LEU A 97 0.99 -4.09 7.50
C LEU A 97 1.32 -3.23 6.27
N ALA A 98 2.45 -2.54 6.34
CA ALA A 98 2.95 -1.72 5.24
C ALA A 98 3.72 -2.56 4.21
N ASN A 99 3.28 -2.52 2.96
CA ASN A 99 3.99 -3.15 1.85
C ASN A 99 4.66 -2.06 1.00
N TYR A 100 5.98 -2.17 0.84
CA TYR A 100 6.90 -1.22 0.20
C TYR A 100 7.23 0.03 1.02
N TRP A 101 8.38 0.66 0.72
CA TRP A 101 8.94 1.77 1.51
C TRP A 101 8.01 2.98 1.63
N LEU A 102 7.28 3.34 0.57
CA LEU A 102 6.31 4.43 0.60
C LEU A 102 5.16 4.17 1.59
N SER A 103 4.61 2.94 1.57
CA SER A 103 3.61 2.55 2.55
C SER A 103 4.23 2.43 3.95
N GLY A 104 5.52 2.09 4.04
CA GLY A 104 6.28 2.09 5.30
C GLY A 104 6.37 3.48 5.92
N GLN A 105 6.61 4.53 5.13
CA GLN A 105 6.60 5.91 5.61
C GLN A 105 5.21 6.34 6.11
N ALA A 106 4.16 6.10 5.33
CA ALA A 106 2.79 6.38 5.76
C ALA A 106 2.41 5.59 7.03
N GLY A 107 2.72 4.29 7.05
CA GLY A 107 2.47 3.42 8.21
C GLY A 107 3.25 3.83 9.46
N HIS A 108 4.48 4.33 9.31
CA HIS A 108 5.29 4.83 10.42
C HIS A 108 4.64 6.04 11.10
N ARG A 109 4.03 6.93 10.32
CA ARG A 109 3.26 8.04 10.84
C ARG A 109 1.99 7.54 11.54
N LEU A 110 1.19 6.75 10.84
CA LEU A 110 -0.09 6.22 11.34
C LEU A 110 0.05 5.42 12.63
N LYS A 111 1.12 4.62 12.80
CA LYS A 111 1.32 3.88 14.05
C LYS A 111 1.45 4.78 15.28
N HIS A 112 2.03 5.96 15.13
CA HIS A 112 2.17 6.90 16.24
C HIS A 112 0.90 7.70 16.48
N GLU A 113 0.15 8.03 15.41
CA GLU A 113 -1.12 8.75 15.52
C GLU A 113 -2.22 7.89 16.15
N LEU A 114 -2.23 6.58 15.86
CA LEU A 114 -3.30 5.66 16.24
C LEU A 114 -2.90 4.64 17.32
N ASP A 115 -1.65 4.70 17.81
CA ASP A 115 -1.08 3.73 18.77
C ASP A 115 -1.21 2.26 18.32
N LEU A 116 -0.99 2.00 17.03
CA LEU A 116 -1.09 0.67 16.42
C LEU A 116 0.29 0.04 16.17
N PRO A 117 0.47 -1.28 16.33
CA PRO A 117 1.70 -1.94 15.92
C PRO A 117 1.88 -1.88 14.39
N LEU A 118 3.13 -1.76 13.93
CA LEU A 118 3.47 -1.71 12.50
C LEU A 118 4.46 -2.81 12.11
N ILE A 119 4.11 -3.57 11.08
CA ILE A 119 5.01 -4.45 10.33
C ILE A 119 5.24 -3.84 8.95
N THR A 120 6.49 -3.81 8.48
CA THR A 120 6.82 -3.34 7.13
C THR A 120 7.56 -4.41 6.33
N VAL A 121 7.04 -4.72 5.14
CA VAL A 121 7.66 -5.62 4.16
C VAL A 121 8.10 -4.77 2.96
N PHE A 122 9.41 -4.66 2.75
CA PHE A 122 9.95 -3.76 1.72
C PHE A 122 9.81 -4.27 0.28
N HIS A 123 9.75 -5.59 0.07
CA HIS A 123 9.77 -6.30 -1.23
C HIS A 123 11.05 -6.13 -2.04
N THR A 124 11.53 -4.90 -2.19
CA THR A 124 12.80 -4.56 -2.84
C THR A 124 13.47 -3.43 -2.06
N LEU A 125 14.80 -3.46 -2.01
CA LEU A 125 15.62 -2.39 -1.43
C LEU A 125 16.51 -1.84 -2.53
N ALA A 126 16.34 -0.57 -2.88
CA ALA A 126 17.09 0.06 -3.97
C ALA A 126 18.60 -0.02 -3.74
N ARG A 127 19.05 0.14 -2.49
CA ARG A 127 20.47 -0.01 -2.11
C ARG A 127 21.07 -1.36 -2.51
N VAL A 128 20.31 -2.44 -2.35
CA VAL A 128 20.74 -3.79 -2.77
C VAL A 128 20.76 -3.94 -4.29
N LYS A 129 19.84 -3.27 -5.01
CA LYS A 129 19.81 -3.28 -6.49
C LYS A 129 20.95 -2.46 -7.10
N ALA A 130 21.30 -1.34 -6.49
CA ALA A 130 22.43 -0.52 -6.88
C ALA A 130 23.77 -1.24 -6.68
N GLU A 131 23.91 -2.06 -5.64
CA GLU A 131 25.08 -2.93 -5.44
C GLU A 131 25.24 -3.97 -6.58
N THR A 132 24.14 -4.35 -7.25
CA THR A 132 24.14 -5.24 -8.42
C THR A 132 24.20 -4.52 -9.77
N GLY A 133 24.33 -3.18 -9.78
CA GLY A 133 24.55 -2.38 -11.00
C GLY A 133 23.29 -1.78 -11.65
N ASP A 134 22.12 -1.89 -11.03
CA ASP A 134 20.90 -1.21 -11.51
C ASP A 134 20.93 0.28 -11.17
N PHE A 135 20.47 1.14 -12.08
CA PHE A 135 20.26 2.57 -11.80
C PHE A 135 19.06 2.75 -10.85
N GLU A 136 19.30 3.26 -9.64
CA GLU A 136 18.26 3.58 -8.67
C GLU A 136 18.35 5.06 -8.24
N PRO A 137 17.24 5.81 -8.21
CA PRO A 137 17.28 7.21 -7.78
C PRO A 137 17.69 7.36 -6.31
N GLN A 138 18.59 8.33 -6.03
CA GLN A 138 19.26 8.53 -4.73
C GLN A 138 18.30 8.54 -3.52
N ARG A 139 17.14 9.18 -3.64
CA ARG A 139 16.11 9.22 -2.59
C ARG A 139 15.51 7.86 -2.18
N ARG A 140 15.77 6.78 -2.92
CA ARG A 140 15.39 5.40 -2.55
C ARG A 140 16.51 4.67 -1.81
N MET A 141 17.72 5.24 -1.85
CA MET A 141 18.96 4.69 -1.29
C MET A 141 19.24 5.24 0.11
N ASP A 142 18.94 6.52 0.30
CA ASP A 142 19.02 7.27 1.55
C ASP A 142 17.88 6.87 2.50
#